data_AF-A0A0S8HUF8-F1
#
_entry.id   AF-A0A0S8HUF8-F1
#
_cell.length_a   1.000
_cell.length_b   1.000
_cell.length_c   1.000
_cell.angle_alpha   90.00
_cell.angle_beta   90.00
_cell.angle_gamma   90.00
#
_symmetry.space_group_name_H-M   'P 1'
#
loop_
_entity.id
_entity.type
_entity.pdbx_description
1 polymer ?
#
loop_
_entity_poly.entity_id
_entity_poly.type
_entity_poly.pdbx_seq_one_letter_code
_entity_poly.pdbx_strand_id
1 'polypeptide(L)'
;MAAEYNRLMAQVVAGGAALPIPKRPHSFLFRSDPSDVARVEDRTYISTPARVEAGPTNNWIDPGELKAKMTGFYRGCMRGRTLYVIP
;
A
#
# COMPACT_ATOMS: atom_id res chain seq x y z
N MET A 1 -13.44 3.78 -21.52
CA MET A 1 -12.83 3.45 -20.21
C MET A 1 -13.79 2.60 -19.42
N ALA A 2 -13.27 1.70 -18.58
CA ALA A 2 -14.09 0.84 -17.71
C ALA A 2 -14.94 1.69 -16.74
N ALA A 3 -16.20 1.30 -16.54
CA ALA A 3 -17.13 2.03 -15.67
C ALA A 3 -16.62 2.14 -14.22
N GLU A 4 -15.99 1.09 -13.71
CA GLU A 4 -15.40 1.09 -12.38
C GLU A 4 -14.26 2.09 -12.23
N TYR A 5 -13.34 2.14 -13.21
CA TYR A 5 -12.23 3.07 -13.20
C TYR A 5 -12.71 4.51 -13.09
N ASN A 6 -13.70 4.90 -13.91
CA ASN A 6 -14.26 6.25 -13.90
C ASN A 6 -14.89 6.59 -12.54
N ARG A 7 -15.64 5.65 -11.95
CA ARG A 7 -16.25 5.80 -10.63
C ARG A 7 -15.21 5.99 -9.53
N LEU A 8 -14.15 5.17 -9.52
CA LEU A 8 -13.07 5.26 -8.53
C LEU A 8 -12.28 6.56 -8.69
N MET A 9 -11.92 6.94 -9.91
CA MET A 9 -11.20 8.21 -10.14
C MET A 9 -12.02 9.43 -9.72
N ALA A 10 -13.33 9.42 -9.95
CA ALA A 10 -14.21 10.48 -9.45
C ALA A 10 -14.19 10.57 -7.91
N GLN A 11 -14.22 9.44 -7.21
CA GLN A 11 -14.12 9.39 -5.74
C GLN A 11 -12.76 9.91 -5.23
N VAL A 12 -11.67 9.52 -5.89
CA VAL A 12 -10.31 9.93 -5.52
C VAL A 12 -10.09 11.43 -5.72
N VAL A 13 -10.60 12.00 -6.81
CA VAL A 13 -10.56 13.45 -7.06
C VAL A 13 -11.42 14.19 -6.03
N ALA A 14 -12.63 13.72 -5.77
CA ALA A 14 -13.51 14.30 -4.75
C ALA A 14 -12.88 14.24 -3.34
N GLY A 15 -12.12 13.18 -3.05
CA GLY A 15 -11.36 13.02 -1.79
C GLY A 15 -10.05 13.81 -1.72
N GLY A 16 -9.69 14.56 -2.77
CA GLY A 16 -8.49 15.42 -2.81
C GLY A 16 -7.16 14.69 -3.01
N ALA A 17 -7.16 13.37 -3.18
CA ALA A 17 -5.94 12.58 -3.38
C ALA A 17 -5.35 12.72 -4.79
N ALA A 18 -6.16 13.14 -5.77
CA ALA A 18 -5.73 13.33 -7.16
C ALA A 18 -6.22 14.66 -7.74
N LEU A 19 -5.41 15.23 -8.63
CA LEU A 19 -5.74 16.41 -9.43
C LEU A 19 -5.85 16.01 -10.91
N PRO A 20 -6.97 16.30 -11.61
CA PRO A 20 -7.06 16.07 -13.04
C PRO A 20 -6.08 16.96 -13.80
N ILE A 21 -5.51 16.46 -14.91
CA ILE A 21 -4.57 17.21 -15.75
C ILE A 21 -5.32 17.70 -17.01
N PRO A 22 -5.70 18.99 -17.11
CA PRO A 22 -6.56 19.47 -18.20
C PRO A 22 -5.96 19.28 -19.60
N LYS A 23 -4.63 19.37 -19.70
CA LYS A 23 -3.90 19.22 -20.96
C LYS A 23 -3.74 17.76 -21.42
N ARG A 24 -4.10 16.78 -20.58
CA ARG A 24 -3.92 15.35 -20.84
C ARG A 24 -5.19 14.60 -20.41
N PRO A 25 -6.12 14.33 -21.34
CA PRO A 25 -7.36 13.62 -21.02
C PRO A 25 -7.08 12.31 -20.27
N HIS A 26 -7.92 12.03 -19.27
CA HIS A 26 -7.81 10.84 -18.41
C HIS A 26 -6.47 10.68 -17.68
N SER A 27 -5.73 11.77 -17.46
CA SER A 27 -4.51 11.79 -16.67
C SER A 27 -4.71 12.55 -15.36
N PHE A 28 -4.05 12.08 -14.31
CA PHE A 28 -4.20 12.60 -12.95
C PHE A 28 -2.84 12.71 -12.26
N LEU A 29 -2.68 13.72 -11.40
CA LEU A 29 -1.50 13.92 -10.57
C LEU A 29 -1.82 13.55 -9.11
N PHE A 30 -0.98 12.68 -8.54
CA PHE A 30 -0.98 12.35 -7.11
C PHE A 30 0.28 12.92 -6.48
N ARG A 31 0.16 13.42 -5.24
CA ARG A 31 1.29 13.89 -4.44
C ARG A 31 1.24 13.16 -3.11
N SER A 32 2.22 12.31 -2.83
CA SER A 32 2.29 11.58 -1.57
C SER A 32 2.74 12.49 -0.43
N ASP A 33 2.60 11.98 0.79
CA ASP A 33 3.21 12.61 1.96
C ASP A 33 4.75 12.58 1.83
N PRO A 34 5.48 13.64 2.22
CA PRO A 34 6.95 13.66 2.15
C PRO A 34 7.66 12.50 2.87
N SER A 35 6.99 11.88 3.85
CA SER A 35 7.51 10.70 4.57
C SER A 35 7.32 9.39 3.80
N ASP A 36 6.53 9.38 2.72
CA ASP A 36 6.15 8.20 1.94
C ASP A 36 6.39 8.44 0.44
N VAL A 37 7.67 8.50 0.06
CA VAL A 37 8.12 8.85 -1.30
C VAL A 37 8.93 7.75 -1.98
N ALA A 38 9.31 6.71 -1.23
CA ALA A 38 10.17 5.64 -1.69
C ALA A 38 9.90 4.34 -0.93
N ARG A 39 10.38 3.23 -1.47
CA ARG A 39 10.41 1.96 -0.75
C ARG A 39 11.35 2.08 0.46
N VAL A 40 10.97 1.44 1.55
CA VAL A 40 11.68 1.48 2.83
C VAL A 40 12.32 0.11 3.06
N GLU A 41 13.54 -0.05 2.57
CA GLU A 41 14.20 -1.36 2.50
C GLU A 41 14.41 -1.99 3.88
N ASP A 42 14.73 -1.20 4.91
CA ASP A 42 14.88 -1.64 6.31
C ASP A 42 13.57 -2.12 6.97
N ARG A 43 12.42 -1.87 6.32
CA ARG A 43 11.10 -2.37 6.71
C ARG A 43 10.51 -3.40 5.74
N THR A 44 11.33 -3.93 4.83
CA THR A 44 10.96 -5.01 3.91
C THR A 44 11.60 -6.31 4.37
N TYR A 45 10.79 -7.37 4.58
CA TYR A 45 11.24 -8.59 5.24
C TYR A 45 10.99 -9.86 4.42
N ILE A 46 11.89 -10.84 4.56
CA ILE A 46 11.68 -12.23 4.16
C ILE A 46 11.50 -13.07 5.43
N SER A 47 10.30 -13.62 5.61
CA SER A 47 9.87 -14.26 6.85
C SER A 47 9.69 -15.78 6.67
N THR A 48 10.81 -16.51 6.72
CA THR A 48 10.87 -17.98 6.64
C THR A 48 11.10 -18.62 8.02
N PRO A 49 10.75 -19.90 8.24
CA PRO A 49 11.00 -20.58 9.50
C PRO A 49 12.48 -20.57 9.92
N ALA A 50 13.41 -20.81 9.00
CA ALA A 50 14.83 -20.69 9.27
C ALA A 50 15.43 -19.45 8.62
N ARG A 51 16.23 -18.70 9.39
CA ARG A 51 16.92 -17.48 8.91
C ARG A 51 17.81 -17.71 7.69
N VAL A 52 18.45 -18.88 7.61
CA VAL A 52 19.34 -19.22 6.48
C VAL A 52 18.58 -19.26 5.15
N GLU A 53 17.29 -19.58 5.16
CA GLU A 53 16.45 -19.64 3.95
C GLU A 53 16.15 -18.25 3.39
N ALA A 54 16.13 -17.21 4.24
CA ALA A 54 16.08 -15.83 3.77
C ALA A 54 17.41 -15.40 3.16
N GLY A 55 18.53 -15.99 3.58
CA GLY A 55 19.85 -15.66 3.05
C GLY A 55 20.42 -14.32 3.56
N PRO A 56 21.69 -14.03 3.23
CA PRO A 56 22.43 -12.90 3.81
C PRO A 56 22.07 -11.54 3.21
N THR A 57 21.34 -11.51 2.08
CA THR A 57 20.95 -10.28 1.37
C THR A 57 19.59 -9.73 1.80
N ASN A 58 18.90 -10.41 2.71
CA ASN A 58 17.52 -10.09 3.10
C ASN A 58 17.42 -9.75 4.58
N ASN A 59 16.47 -8.88 4.92
CA ASN A 59 16.07 -8.67 6.31
C ASN A 59 15.17 -9.83 6.74
N TRP A 60 15.66 -10.67 7.64
CA TRP A 60 14.88 -11.76 8.20
C TRP A 60 14.21 -11.34 9.51
N ILE A 61 12.98 -11.80 9.71
CA ILE A 61 12.22 -11.70 10.95
C ILE A 61 11.52 -13.05 11.18
N ASP A 62 11.42 -13.46 12.44
CA ASP A 62 10.71 -14.69 12.79
C ASP A 62 9.23 -14.62 12.33
N PRO A 63 8.67 -15.69 11.72
CA PRO A 63 7.28 -15.69 11.26
C PRO A 63 6.24 -15.46 12.35
N GLY A 64 6.50 -15.97 13.57
CA GLY A 64 5.63 -15.75 14.72
C GLY A 64 5.67 -14.29 15.17
N GLU A 65 6.88 -13.71 15.26
CA GLU A 65 7.06 -12.29 15.60
C GLU A 65 6.38 -11.37 14.58
N LEU A 66 6.64 -11.59 13.28
CA LEU A 66 6.05 -10.78 12.22
C LEU A 66 4.53 -10.88 12.23
N LYS A 67 3.98 -12.09 12.34
CA LYS A 67 2.53 -12.29 12.37
C LYS A 67 1.87 -11.59 13.55
N ALA A 68 2.47 -11.67 14.74
CA ALA A 68 1.96 -10.98 15.92
C ALA A 68 1.97 -9.45 15.72
N LYS A 69 3.09 -8.89 15.23
CA LYS A 69 3.27 -7.46 14.95
C LYS A 69 2.24 -6.95 13.93
N MET A 70 2.14 -7.63 12.77
CA MET A 70 1.22 -7.23 11.70
C MET A 70 -0.25 -7.38 12.10
N THR A 71 -0.62 -8.43 12.83
CA THR A 71 -1.99 -8.60 13.34
C THR A 71 -2.38 -7.48 14.32
N GLY A 72 -1.41 -6.98 15.09
CA GLY A 72 -1.58 -5.77 15.91
C GLY A 72 -1.93 -4.56 15.06
N PHE A 73 -1.16 -4.29 14.00
CA PHE A 73 -1.41 -3.16 13.10
C PHE A 73 -2.71 -3.28 12.30
N TYR A 74 -3.10 -4.48 11.89
CA TYR A 74 -4.32 -4.69 11.11
C TYR A 74 -5.61 -4.49 11.90
N ARG A 75 -5.56 -4.59 13.24
CA ARG A 75 -6.75 -4.50 14.08
C ARG A 75 -7.40 -3.11 13.96
N GLY A 76 -8.50 -3.04 13.23
CA GLY A 76 -9.30 -1.81 13.08
C GLY A 76 -8.68 -0.75 12.15
N CYS A 77 -7.61 -1.05 11.41
CA CYS A 77 -6.93 -0.08 10.54
C CYS A 77 -7.80 0.47 9.40
N MET A 78 -8.88 -0.24 9.07
CA MET A 78 -9.84 0.14 8.02
C MET A 78 -11.14 0.74 8.56
N ARG A 79 -11.22 1.10 9.86
CA ARG A 79 -12.43 1.71 10.42
C ARG A 79 -12.81 2.96 9.62
N GLY A 80 -14.05 3.00 9.12
CA GLY A 80 -14.56 4.11 8.30
C GLY A 80 -14.05 4.15 6.86
N ARG A 81 -13.38 3.08 6.39
CA ARG A 81 -12.87 2.96 5.02
C ARG A 81 -13.41 1.71 4.35
N THR A 82 -13.59 1.77 3.02
CA THR A 82 -14.00 0.62 2.21
C THR A 82 -12.81 -0.35 2.04
N LEU A 83 -13.04 -1.63 2.31
CA LEU A 83 -12.11 -2.71 1.93
C LEU A 83 -12.39 -3.11 0.47
N TYR A 84 -11.39 -2.95 -0.39
CA TYR A 84 -11.46 -3.41 -1.78
C TYR A 84 -10.83 -4.80 -1.89
N VAL A 85 -11.51 -5.73 -2.58
CA VAL A 85 -11.01 -7.06 -2.90
C VAL A 85 -10.64 -7.08 -4.38
N ILE A 86 -9.36 -7.20 -4.68
CA ILE A 86 -8.81 -7.20 -6.05
C ILE A 86 -8.33 -8.64 -6.35
N PRO A 87 -8.98 -9.37 -7.28
CA PRO A 87 -8.67 -10.76 -7.58
C PRO A 87 -7.33 -10.95 -8.30
#